data_AF-A0A8J2T4I2-F1
#
_entry.id   AF-A0A8J2T4I2-F1
#
_cell.length_a   1.000
_cell.length_b   1.000
_cell.length_c   1.000
_cell.angle_alpha   90.00
_cell.angle_beta   90.00
_cell.angle_gamma   90.00
#
_symmetry.space_group_name_H-M   'P 1'
#
loop_
_entity.id
_entity.type
_entity.pdbx_description
1 polymer ?
#
loop_
_entity_poly.entity_id
_entity_poly.type
_entity_poly.pdbx_seq_one_letter_code
_entity_poly.pdbx_strand_id
1 'polypeptide(L)'
;MDQLLAHYKNGLQQLESWRFEENALCSVVCLTGAAVIVTALMWRTTRKNTTKSNRKPAIDEALKPSPMTKENHIENVLLRFEQEYKPGLLELLQQYNPSDEKCKYDRRYYNEMLLKLLIELDGIDITTLQGERKVELKLKRKGAVKEIQQYLKLLDTLQ
;
A
#
# COMPACT_ATOMS: atom_id res chain seq x y z
N MET A 1 -19.58 -24.88 -7.41
CA MET A 1 -19.78 -23.91 -6.31
C MET A 1 -18.87 -24.20 -5.12
N ASP A 2 -18.88 -25.40 -4.53
CA ASP A 2 -18.12 -25.67 -3.30
C ASP A 2 -16.59 -25.60 -3.42
N GLN A 3 -16.01 -26.04 -4.53
CA GLN A 3 -14.55 -25.96 -4.74
C GLN A 3 -14.05 -24.52 -4.86
N LEU A 4 -14.81 -23.66 -5.53
CA LEU A 4 -14.46 -22.25 -5.75
C LEU A 4 -14.56 -21.47 -4.43
N LEU A 5 -15.58 -21.77 -3.63
CA LEU A 5 -15.78 -21.20 -2.31
C LEU A 5 -14.73 -21.69 -1.30
N ALA A 6 -14.27 -22.94 -1.40
CA ALA A 6 -13.16 -23.46 -0.61
C ALA A 6 -11.81 -22.83 -1.00
N HIS A 7 -11.53 -22.67 -2.30
CA HIS A 7 -10.34 -21.95 -2.77
C HIS A 7 -10.34 -20.49 -2.33
N TYR A 8 -11.49 -19.83 -2.38
CA TYR A 8 -11.69 -18.47 -1.89
C TYR A 8 -11.44 -18.36 -0.37
N LYS A 9 -12.03 -19.26 0.43
CA LYS A 9 -11.83 -19.30 1.88
C LYS A 9 -10.37 -19.57 2.26
N ASN A 10 -9.72 -20.52 1.59
CA ASN A 10 -8.30 -20.79 1.79
C ASN A 10 -7.43 -19.57 1.42
N GLY A 11 -7.76 -18.88 0.34
CA GLY A 11 -7.08 -17.64 -0.06
C GLY A 11 -7.23 -16.53 0.99
N LEU A 12 -8.45 -16.34 1.52
CA LEU A 12 -8.72 -15.37 2.59
C LEU A 12 -8.02 -15.70 3.91
N GLN A 13 -8.03 -16.97 4.32
CA GLN A 13 -7.30 -17.40 5.52
C GLN A 13 -5.78 -17.20 5.35
N GLN A 14 -5.27 -17.43 4.15
CA GLN A 14 -3.90 -17.11 3.82
C GLN A 14 -3.64 -15.60 3.90
N LEU A 15 -4.56 -14.73 3.47
CA LEU A 15 -4.43 -13.27 3.62
C LEU A 15 -4.35 -12.84 5.10
N GLU A 16 -5.22 -13.37 5.96
CA GLU A 16 -5.21 -13.04 7.40
C GLU A 16 -3.95 -13.52 8.11
N SER A 17 -3.47 -14.73 7.82
CA SER A 17 -2.24 -15.28 8.40
C SER A 17 -1.02 -14.42 8.07
N TRP A 18 -0.93 -13.88 6.86
CA TRP A 18 0.23 -13.10 6.42
C TRP A 18 0.19 -11.67 6.97
N ARG A 19 -0.99 -11.05 7.06
CA ARG A 19 -1.16 -9.74 7.71
C ARG A 19 -0.79 -9.81 9.20
N PHE A 20 -1.00 -10.96 9.84
CA PHE A 20 -0.58 -11.20 11.22
C PHE A 20 0.96 -11.36 11.35
N GLU A 21 1.60 -12.06 10.43
CA GLU A 21 3.06 -12.29 10.42
C GLU A 21 3.86 -11.00 10.20
N GLU A 22 3.37 -10.09 9.35
CA GLU A 22 3.98 -8.76 9.13
C GLU A 22 3.94 -7.87 10.38
N ASN A 23 2.85 -7.91 11.15
CA ASN A 23 2.73 -7.17 12.42
C ASN A 23 3.62 -7.77 13.52
N ALA A 24 3.78 -9.10 13.55
CA ALA A 24 4.64 -9.78 14.50
C ALA A 24 6.12 -9.45 14.28
N LEU A 25 6.60 -9.45 13.02
CA LEU A 25 7.98 -9.09 12.70
C LEU A 25 8.29 -7.62 13.00
N CYS A 26 7.34 -6.71 12.80
CA CYS A 26 7.49 -5.29 13.10
C CYS A 26 7.68 -5.03 14.61
N SER A 27 6.91 -5.73 15.46
CA SER A 27 7.02 -5.60 16.92
C SER A 27 8.29 -6.22 17.52
N VAL A 28 8.81 -7.32 16.95
CA VAL A 28 10.03 -7.98 17.44
C VAL A 28 11.29 -7.16 17.14
N VAL A 29 11.34 -6.44 16.01
CA VAL A 29 12.47 -5.56 15.67
C VAL A 29 12.56 -4.34 16.60
N CYS A 30 11.42 -3.82 17.10
CA CYS A 30 11.41 -2.68 18.01
C CYS A 30 11.97 -2.99 19.41
N LEU A 31 12.03 -4.25 19.84
CA LEU A 31 12.39 -4.61 21.21
C LEU A 31 13.88 -4.89 21.45
N THR A 32 14.70 -5.04 20.39
CA THR A 32 16.14 -5.33 20.53
C THR A 32 17.06 -4.10 20.47
N GLY A 33 16.50 -2.90 20.26
CA GLY A 33 17.27 -1.67 19.98
C GLY A 33 17.24 -0.59 21.08
N ALA A 34 16.94 -0.92 22.33
CA ALA A 34 16.80 0.08 23.41
C ALA A 34 17.86 -0.05 24.54
N ALA A 35 19.10 -0.35 24.18
CA ALA A 35 20.23 -0.16 25.10
C ALA A 35 21.37 0.54 24.36
N VAL A 36 21.85 1.63 24.96
CA VAL A 36 23.02 2.44 24.59
C VAL A 36 22.71 3.63 23.65
N ILE A 37 22.37 4.79 24.25
CA ILE A 37 23.23 6.01 24.31
C ILE A 37 22.47 7.10 25.06
N VAL A 38 22.85 7.32 26.32
CA VAL A 38 22.68 8.59 27.02
C VAL A 38 23.99 9.34 26.85
N THR A 39 23.98 10.51 26.21
CA THR A 39 24.49 11.77 26.79
C THR A 39 24.59 12.89 25.74
N ALA A 40 24.22 14.08 26.21
CA ALA A 40 24.69 15.39 25.78
C ALA A 40 24.22 15.91 24.41
N LEU A 41 23.35 16.92 24.44
CA LEU A 41 23.79 18.31 24.29
C LEU A 41 22.65 19.27 24.63
N MET A 42 22.78 19.86 25.81
CA MET A 42 22.11 21.10 26.17
C MET A 42 22.58 22.23 25.23
N TRP A 43 21.65 22.83 24.48
CA TRP A 43 21.79 24.23 24.06
C TRP A 43 20.61 25.07 24.56
N ARG A 44 20.84 25.63 25.74
CA ARG A 44 20.68 27.05 26.09
C ARG A 44 19.67 27.90 25.28
N THR A 45 18.65 28.32 26.04
CA THR A 45 18.21 29.71 26.29
C THR A 45 17.56 30.54 25.17
N THR A 46 16.25 30.74 25.35
CA THR A 46 15.52 32.03 25.40
C THR A 46 16.05 33.23 24.58
N ARG A 47 15.21 33.72 23.65
CA ARG A 47 14.67 35.10 23.67
C ARG A 47 13.59 35.29 22.60
N LYS A 48 12.39 35.71 23.04
CA LYS A 48 11.38 36.36 22.21
C LYS A 48 11.90 37.73 21.79
N ASN A 49 11.73 38.10 20.52
CA ASN A 49 11.58 39.48 20.10
C ASN A 49 10.53 39.58 19.00
N THR A 50 9.44 40.25 19.34
CA THR A 50 8.42 40.76 18.45
C THR A 50 9.01 41.87 17.59
N THR A 51 8.94 41.77 16.26
CA THR A 51 9.00 42.97 15.41
C THR A 51 8.13 42.75 14.17
N LYS A 52 7.05 43.53 14.14
CA LYS A 52 6.09 43.70 13.06
C LYS A 52 6.82 44.37 11.89
N SER A 53 6.86 43.75 10.71
CA SER A 53 7.29 44.41 9.48
C SER A 53 6.45 43.94 8.31
N ASN A 54 5.67 44.88 7.79
CA ASN A 54 4.80 44.79 6.63
C ASN A 54 5.65 44.79 5.36
N ARG A 55 5.56 43.77 4.50
CA ARG A 55 5.99 43.85 3.09
C ARG A 55 5.37 42.70 2.26
N LYS A 56 4.43 43.10 1.40
CA LYS A 56 3.94 42.54 0.12
C LYS A 56 3.75 41.02 0.01
N PRO A 57 2.55 40.52 -0.41
CA PRO A 57 2.36 39.11 -0.70
C PRO A 57 3.18 38.74 -1.95
N ALA A 58 4.31 38.08 -1.73
CA ALA A 58 4.86 37.17 -2.73
C ALA A 58 3.81 36.07 -2.92
N ILE A 59 3.30 35.95 -4.14
CA ILE A 59 2.40 34.86 -4.51
C ILE A 59 3.17 33.56 -4.26
N ASP A 60 2.65 32.80 -3.32
CA ASP A 60 3.13 31.51 -2.86
C ASP A 60 3.48 30.59 -4.05
N GLU A 61 4.76 30.28 -4.22
CA GLU A 61 5.21 29.04 -4.86
C GLU A 61 4.84 27.79 -4.02
N ALA A 62 4.13 27.97 -2.89
CA ALA A 62 3.71 26.93 -1.96
C ALA A 62 2.55 26.03 -2.45
N LEU A 63 2.09 26.20 -3.69
CA LEU A 63 1.07 25.33 -4.30
C LEU A 63 1.65 24.35 -5.33
N LYS A 64 2.96 24.07 -5.31
CA LYS A 64 3.43 22.82 -5.92
C LYS A 64 2.92 21.65 -5.07
N PRO A 65 2.14 20.70 -5.62
CA PRO A 65 1.80 19.50 -4.88
C PRO A 65 3.09 18.87 -4.40
N SER A 66 3.22 18.70 -3.09
CA SER A 66 4.38 18.05 -2.50
C SER A 66 4.60 16.72 -3.23
N PRO A 67 5.82 16.43 -3.73
CA PRO A 67 6.09 15.18 -4.41
C PRO A 67 5.65 14.04 -3.49
N MET A 68 4.73 13.23 -4.00
CA MET A 68 4.17 12.12 -3.27
C MET A 68 5.30 11.22 -2.77
N THR A 69 5.31 10.93 -1.47
CA THR A 69 6.33 10.04 -0.90
C THR A 69 6.13 8.63 -1.46
N LYS A 70 7.21 7.85 -1.53
CA LYS A 70 7.14 6.47 -2.03
C LYS A 70 6.25 5.60 -1.15
N GLU A 71 6.25 5.86 0.16
CA GLU A 71 5.37 5.26 1.15
C GLU A 71 3.90 5.52 0.82
N ASN A 72 3.54 6.79 0.62
CA ASN A 72 2.18 7.18 0.31
C ASN A 72 1.76 6.63 -1.06
N HIS A 73 2.69 6.49 -2.01
CA HIS A 73 2.36 5.97 -3.34
C HIS A 73 1.91 4.50 -3.25
N ILE A 74 2.62 3.67 -2.48
CA ILE A 74 2.18 2.29 -2.21
C ILE A 74 0.82 2.29 -1.50
N GLU A 75 0.63 3.15 -0.51
CA GLU A 75 -0.64 3.25 0.22
C GLU A 75 -1.81 3.64 -0.67
N ASN A 76 -1.63 4.60 -1.57
CA ASN A 76 -2.69 5.00 -2.50
C ASN A 76 -3.02 3.91 -3.50
N VAL A 77 -2.03 3.15 -3.98
CA VAL A 77 -2.30 1.99 -4.85
C VAL A 77 -3.14 0.95 -4.10
N LEU A 78 -2.76 0.63 -2.86
CA LEU A 78 -3.54 -0.27 -2.00
C LEU A 78 -4.94 0.29 -1.70
N LEU A 79 -5.06 1.59 -1.45
CA LEU A 79 -6.34 2.23 -1.18
C LEU A 79 -7.28 2.11 -2.38
N ARG A 80 -6.78 2.39 -3.59
CA ARG A 80 -7.54 2.21 -4.84
C ARG A 80 -7.93 0.76 -5.05
N PHE A 81 -7.01 -0.17 -4.81
CA PHE A 81 -7.33 -1.59 -4.86
C PHE A 81 -8.49 -1.94 -3.91
N GLU A 82 -8.38 -1.58 -2.63
CA GLU A 82 -9.34 -1.90 -1.58
C GLU A 82 -10.71 -1.23 -1.78
N GLN A 83 -10.74 0.01 -2.26
CA GLN A 83 -11.97 0.79 -2.35
C GLN A 83 -12.64 0.70 -3.72
N GLU A 84 -11.86 0.71 -4.81
CA GLU A 84 -12.43 0.78 -6.16
C GLU A 84 -12.65 -0.60 -6.78
N TYR A 85 -11.70 -1.52 -6.61
CA TYR A 85 -11.69 -2.76 -7.39
C TYR A 85 -12.10 -3.99 -6.57
N LYS A 86 -11.59 -4.12 -5.35
CA LYS A 86 -11.82 -5.29 -4.50
C LYS A 86 -13.31 -5.57 -4.26
N PRO A 87 -14.18 -4.60 -3.96
CA PRO A 87 -15.59 -4.90 -3.67
C PRO A 87 -16.32 -5.53 -4.88
N GLY A 88 -16.21 -4.91 -6.06
CA GLY A 88 -16.85 -5.43 -7.26
C GLY A 88 -16.20 -6.71 -7.79
N LEU A 89 -14.90 -6.89 -7.55
CA LEU A 89 -14.22 -8.14 -7.87
C LEU A 89 -14.69 -9.30 -6.98
N LEU A 90 -14.92 -9.05 -5.68
CA LEU A 90 -15.49 -10.05 -4.77
C LEU A 90 -16.92 -10.43 -5.17
N GLU A 91 -17.72 -9.45 -5.59
CA GLU A 91 -19.07 -9.71 -6.12
C GLU A 91 -19.02 -10.56 -7.39
N LEU A 92 -18.14 -10.22 -8.34
CA LEU A 92 -17.93 -10.99 -9.55
C LEU A 92 -17.50 -12.44 -9.24
N LEU A 93 -16.57 -12.64 -8.32
CA LEU A 93 -16.10 -13.98 -7.92
C LEU A 93 -17.21 -14.85 -7.33
N GLN A 94 -18.17 -14.25 -6.62
CA GLN A 94 -19.27 -14.98 -5.99
C GLN A 94 -20.37 -15.35 -6.98
N GLN A 95 -20.62 -14.50 -7.97
CA GLN A 95 -21.79 -14.60 -8.87
C GLN A 95 -21.40 -14.87 -10.32
N TYR A 96 -20.15 -15.26 -10.58
CA TYR A 96 -19.64 -15.41 -11.94
C TYR A 96 -20.48 -16.40 -12.76
N ASN A 97 -20.97 -15.91 -13.90
CA ASN A 97 -21.67 -16.73 -14.89
C ASN A 97 -20.94 -16.67 -16.24
N PRO A 98 -20.35 -17.78 -16.72
CA PRO A 98 -19.63 -17.81 -18.00
C PRO A 98 -20.54 -17.66 -19.23
N SER A 99 -21.87 -17.75 -19.07
CA SER A 99 -22.83 -17.46 -20.15
C SER A 99 -23.24 -15.99 -20.22
N ASP A 100 -22.93 -15.19 -19.19
CA ASP A 100 -23.25 -13.77 -19.16
C ASP A 100 -22.10 -12.94 -19.74
N GLU A 101 -22.38 -12.20 -20.80
CA GLU A 101 -21.41 -11.29 -21.44
C GLU A 101 -20.96 -10.18 -20.50
N LYS A 102 -21.82 -9.72 -19.57
CA LYS A 102 -21.42 -8.73 -18.57
C LYS A 102 -20.37 -9.31 -17.62
N CYS A 103 -20.57 -10.52 -17.12
CA CYS A 103 -19.58 -11.21 -16.27
C CYS A 103 -18.22 -11.40 -16.99
N LYS A 104 -18.22 -11.73 -18.28
CA LYS A 104 -16.98 -11.84 -19.08
C LYS A 104 -16.28 -10.49 -19.24
N TYR A 105 -17.05 -9.43 -19.51
CA TYR A 105 -16.53 -8.07 -19.60
C TYR A 105 -15.92 -7.63 -18.27
N ASP A 106 -16.64 -7.80 -17.16
CA ASP A 106 -16.20 -7.42 -15.82
C ASP A 106 -14.92 -8.19 -15.43
N ARG A 107 -14.82 -9.49 -15.75
CA ARG A 107 -13.59 -10.29 -15.54
C ARG A 107 -12.39 -9.66 -16.25
N ARG A 108 -12.53 -9.31 -17.52
CA ARG A 108 -11.46 -8.67 -18.31
C ARG A 108 -11.12 -7.29 -17.76
N TYR A 109 -12.13 -6.51 -17.43
CA TYR A 109 -11.96 -5.18 -16.85
C TYR A 109 -11.13 -5.22 -15.58
N TYR A 110 -11.50 -6.08 -14.61
CA TYR A 110 -10.76 -6.16 -13.36
C TYR A 110 -9.34 -6.73 -13.56
N ASN A 111 -9.17 -7.72 -14.45
CA ASN A 111 -7.84 -8.23 -14.79
C ASN A 111 -6.91 -7.08 -15.25
N GLU A 112 -7.37 -6.25 -16.19
CA GLU A 112 -6.61 -5.10 -16.68
C GLU A 112 -6.34 -4.05 -15.59
N MET A 113 -7.31 -3.77 -14.71
CA MET A 113 -7.11 -2.79 -13.64
C MET A 113 -6.09 -3.26 -12.61
N LEU A 114 -6.14 -4.54 -12.23
CA LEU A 114 -5.16 -5.12 -11.30
C LEU A 114 -3.75 -5.14 -11.92
N LEU A 115 -3.63 -5.46 -13.21
CA LEU A 115 -2.34 -5.38 -13.91
C LEU A 115 -1.78 -3.95 -13.94
N LYS A 116 -2.63 -2.93 -14.14
CA LYS A 116 -2.21 -1.53 -14.06
C LYS A 116 -1.67 -1.14 -12.68
N LEU A 117 -2.32 -1.62 -11.60
CA LEU A 117 -1.83 -1.38 -10.24
C LEU A 117 -0.47 -2.07 -9.99
N LEU A 118 -0.26 -3.27 -10.54
CA LEU A 118 1.05 -3.93 -10.44
C LEU A 118 2.16 -3.15 -11.16
N ILE A 119 1.89 -2.65 -12.37
CA ILE A 119 2.83 -1.81 -13.10
C ILE A 119 3.16 -0.54 -12.30
N GLU A 120 2.14 0.06 -11.66
CA GLU A 120 2.31 1.25 -10.82
C GLU A 120 3.21 0.95 -9.60
N LEU A 121 3.01 -0.19 -8.92
CA LEU A 121 3.86 -0.64 -7.82
C LEU A 121 5.30 -0.92 -8.26
N ASP A 122 5.48 -1.52 -9.44
CA ASP A 122 6.81 -1.81 -10.01
C ASP A 122 7.57 -0.54 -10.38
N GLY A 123 6.86 0.53 -10.75
CA GLY A 123 7.42 1.85 -11.02
C GLY A 123 8.00 2.55 -9.79
N ILE A 124 7.74 2.07 -8.57
CA ILE A 124 8.24 2.68 -7.34
C ILE A 124 9.70 2.29 -7.12
N ASP A 125 10.61 3.20 -7.49
CA ASP A 125 12.04 3.02 -7.30
C ASP A 125 12.45 3.12 -5.82
N ILE A 126 12.86 1.99 -5.25
CA ILE A 126 13.33 1.89 -3.86
C ILE A 126 14.87 1.91 -3.73
N THR A 127 15.61 2.00 -4.85
CA THR A 127 17.07 1.88 -4.85
C THR A 127 17.76 3.03 -4.13
N THR A 128 17.13 4.22 -4.17
CA THR A 128 17.61 5.46 -3.55
C THR A 128 17.51 5.49 -2.02
N LEU A 129 16.81 4.55 -1.39
CA LEU A 129 16.67 4.47 0.06
C LEU A 129 17.79 3.62 0.70
N GLN A 130 18.10 3.90 1.96
CA GLN A 130 19.09 3.17 2.76
C GLN A 130 18.53 2.80 4.13
N GLY A 131 19.19 1.85 4.81
CA GLY A 131 18.86 1.43 6.17
C GLY A 131 17.50 0.76 6.29
N GLU A 132 16.92 0.83 7.50
CA GLU A 132 15.66 0.19 7.89
C GLU A 132 14.49 0.61 6.99
N ARG A 133 14.40 1.90 6.66
CA ARG A 133 13.35 2.45 5.77
C ARG A 133 13.29 1.75 4.41
N LYS A 134 14.44 1.36 3.85
CA LYS A 134 14.48 0.61 2.58
C LYS A 134 13.84 -0.77 2.74
N VAL A 135 14.12 -1.44 3.86
CA VAL A 135 13.63 -2.78 4.15
C VAL A 135 12.13 -2.75 4.35
N GLU A 136 11.64 -1.83 5.17
CA GLU A 136 10.20 -1.62 5.43
C GLU A 136 9.44 -1.34 4.13
N LEU A 137 9.91 -0.39 3.32
CA LEU A 137 9.23 -0.05 2.07
C LEU A 137 9.25 -1.19 1.07
N LYS A 138 10.36 -1.95 1.00
CA LYS A 138 10.46 -3.14 0.15
C LYS A 138 9.47 -4.22 0.58
N LEU A 139 9.33 -4.45 1.88
CA LEU A 139 8.37 -5.40 2.43
C LEU A 139 6.94 -4.97 2.10
N LYS A 140 6.59 -3.70 2.38
CA LYS A 140 5.27 -3.14 2.09
C LYS A 140 4.90 -3.26 0.61
N ARG A 141 5.82 -2.89 -0.29
CA ARG A 141 5.63 -3.04 -1.75
C ARG A 141 5.41 -4.50 -2.12
N LYS A 142 6.20 -5.42 -1.57
CA LYS A 142 6.08 -6.86 -1.82
C LYS A 142 4.76 -7.42 -1.32
N GLY A 143 4.29 -6.98 -0.16
CA GLY A 143 2.96 -7.32 0.39
C GLY A 143 1.85 -6.90 -0.58
N ALA A 144 1.87 -5.64 -1.01
CA ALA A 144 0.88 -5.10 -1.96
C ALA A 144 0.85 -5.88 -3.29
N VAL A 145 2.03 -6.14 -3.88
CA VAL A 145 2.14 -6.92 -5.12
C VAL A 145 1.55 -8.32 -4.94
N LYS A 146 1.88 -9.00 -3.83
CA LYS A 146 1.37 -10.34 -3.56
C LYS A 146 -0.14 -10.37 -3.38
N GLU A 147 -0.71 -9.42 -2.67
CA GLU A 147 -2.16 -9.33 -2.47
C GLU A 147 -2.87 -9.20 -3.82
N ILE A 148 -2.46 -8.24 -4.65
CA ILE A 148 -3.06 -8.04 -5.98
C ILE A 148 -2.88 -9.28 -6.88
N GLN A 149 -1.70 -9.91 -6.85
CA GLN A 149 -1.43 -11.14 -7.62
C GLN A 149 -2.31 -12.32 -7.20
N GLN A 150 -2.72 -12.41 -5.94
CA GLN A 150 -3.63 -13.47 -5.51
C GLN A 150 -5.02 -13.29 -6.13
N TYR A 151 -5.52 -12.05 -6.20
CA TYR A 151 -6.81 -11.77 -6.85
C TYR A 151 -6.77 -11.97 -8.37
N LEU A 152 -5.64 -11.67 -9.02
CA LEU A 152 -5.42 -12.06 -10.42
C LEU A 152 -5.53 -13.57 -10.62
N LYS A 153 -4.89 -14.37 -9.77
CA LYS A 153 -5.00 -15.84 -9.82
C LYS A 153 -6.44 -16.31 -9.61
N LEU A 154 -7.21 -15.65 -8.74
CA LEU A 154 -8.62 -15.97 -8.55
C LEU A 154 -9.42 -15.67 -9.83
N LEU A 155 -9.18 -14.54 -10.50
CA LEU A 155 -9.82 -14.23 -11.78
C LEU A 155 -9.48 -15.25 -12.87
N ASP A 156 -8.23 -15.73 -12.91
CA ASP A 156 -7.79 -16.74 -13.89
C ASP A 156 -8.51 -18.09 -13.73
N THR A 157 -9.06 -18.37 -12.54
CA THR A 157 -9.88 -19.58 -12.30
C THR A 157 -11.29 -19.46 -12.87
N LEU A 158 -11.76 -18.24 -13.15
CA LEU A 158 -13.07 -18.00 -13.78
C LEU A 158 -12.93 -18.23 -15.29
N GLN A 159 -13.18 -19.44 -15.77
CA GLN A 159 -13.11 -19.79 -17.20
C GLN A 159 -14.46 -19.67 -17.89
#